data_AF-A0A3P6D8C8-F1
#
_entry.id   AF-A0A3P6D8C8-F1
#
_cell.length_a   1.000
_cell.length_b   1.000
_cell.length_c   1.000
_cell.angle_alpha   90.00
_cell.angle_beta   90.00
_cell.angle_gamma   90.00
#
_symmetry.space_group_name_H-M   'P 1'
#
loop_
_entity.id
_entity.type
_entity.pdbx_description
1 polymer ?
#
loop_
_entity_poly.entity_id
_entity_poly.type
_entity_poly.pdbx_seq_one_letter_code
_entity_poly.pdbx_strand_id
1 'polypeptide(L)'
;MDYMEFIRRDMEPSGVNNRRRMACELLKGLATNYASQVKIILSQLHSFDNANYPMLTARSLKFLAMFSANIQKPVGIELFKELARLLQAESNVVHSYAASCIEKLLLVKEEDGKSRHVARDIDEVLIMRNLFDALKLVESEENPCVMKCIMWVLSVAEMSGDDEVCKLPKN
;
A
#
# COMPACT_ATOMS: atom_id res chain seq x y z
N MET A 1 12.17 -12.37 17.68
CA MET A 1 12.49 -12.39 16.23
C MET A 1 12.33 -10.95 15.77
N ASP A 2 13.37 -10.34 15.25
CA ASP A 2 13.32 -8.94 14.80
C ASP A 2 12.34 -8.80 13.62
N TYR A 3 11.35 -7.92 13.76
CA TYR A 3 10.31 -7.71 12.76
C TYR A 3 10.88 -7.11 11.47
N MET A 4 11.99 -6.36 11.56
CA MET A 4 12.68 -5.78 10.42
C MET A 4 13.31 -6.86 9.54
N GLU A 5 13.96 -7.85 10.15
CA GLU A 5 14.47 -9.03 9.44
C GLU A 5 13.35 -9.86 8.81
N PHE A 6 12.19 -9.97 9.49
CA PHE A 6 11.01 -10.63 8.91
C PHE A 6 10.54 -9.91 7.64
N ILE A 7 10.32 -8.59 7.72
CA ILE A 7 9.89 -7.77 6.57
C ILE A 7 10.93 -7.84 5.46
N ARG A 8 12.22 -7.68 5.77
CA ARG A 8 13.30 -7.70 4.78
C ARG A 8 13.32 -9.02 3.99
N ARG A 9 13.26 -10.16 4.69
CA ARG A 9 13.24 -11.50 4.05
C ARG A 9 11.98 -11.75 3.25
N ASP A 10 10.84 -11.21 3.68
CA ASP A 10 9.59 -11.39 2.96
C ASP A 10 9.47 -10.43 1.76
N MET A 11 10.04 -9.23 1.84
CA MET A 11 10.06 -8.22 0.78
C MET A 11 11.16 -8.44 -0.26
N GLU A 12 12.21 -9.21 0.06
CA GLU A 12 13.17 -9.68 -0.93
C GLU A 12 12.42 -10.42 -2.07
N PRO A 13 12.70 -10.08 -3.34
CA PRO A 13 12.14 -10.82 -4.47
C PRO A 13 12.76 -12.21 -4.49
N SER A 14 12.22 -13.13 -3.68
CA SER A 14 12.66 -14.51 -3.71
C SER A 14 12.32 -15.07 -5.10
N GLY A 15 13.34 -15.54 -5.83
CA GLY A 15 13.16 -16.30 -7.08
C GLY A 15 12.33 -17.59 -6.89
N VAL A 16 11.89 -17.88 -5.66
CA VAL A 16 11.01 -18.99 -5.25
C VAL A 16 9.55 -18.51 -5.03
N ASN A 17 9.17 -17.38 -5.65
CA ASN A 17 7.79 -16.88 -5.64
C ASN A 17 6.84 -17.69 -6.55
N ASN A 18 7.30 -18.72 -7.26
CA ASN A 18 6.45 -19.50 -8.17
C ASN A 18 5.23 -20.12 -7.45
N ARG A 19 5.39 -20.71 -6.26
CA ARG A 19 4.25 -21.32 -5.55
C ARG A 19 3.23 -20.28 -5.05
N ARG A 20 3.70 -19.15 -4.51
CA ARG A 20 2.81 -18.07 -4.04
C ARG A 20 2.12 -17.40 -5.22
N ARG A 21 2.86 -17.11 -6.30
CA ARG A 21 2.34 -16.54 -7.55
C ARG A 21 1.33 -17.48 -8.21
N MET A 22 1.63 -18.77 -8.32
CA MET A 22 0.69 -19.78 -8.83
C MET A 22 -0.57 -19.88 -7.97
N ALA A 23 -0.44 -19.86 -6.64
CA ALA A 23 -1.60 -19.82 -5.75
C ALA A 23 -2.43 -18.53 -5.92
N CYS A 24 -1.77 -17.39 -6.16
CA CYS A 24 -2.45 -16.11 -6.42
C CYS A 24 -3.15 -16.09 -7.78
N GLU A 25 -2.51 -16.59 -8.83
CA GLU A 25 -3.12 -16.75 -10.17
C GLU A 25 -4.31 -17.72 -10.11
N LEU A 26 -4.19 -18.80 -9.34
CA LEU A 26 -5.28 -19.73 -9.08
C LEU A 26 -6.43 -19.04 -8.33
N LEU A 27 -6.15 -18.31 -7.25
CA LEU A 27 -7.15 -17.54 -6.50
C LEU A 27 -7.82 -16.48 -7.37
N LYS A 28 -7.08 -15.80 -8.24
CA LYS A 28 -7.62 -14.85 -9.22
C LYS A 28 -8.53 -15.55 -10.21
N GLY A 29 -8.12 -16.69 -10.76
CA GLY A 29 -8.95 -17.54 -11.63
C GLY A 29 -10.21 -18.06 -10.94
N LEU A 30 -10.11 -18.44 -9.66
CA LEU A 30 -11.24 -18.86 -8.84
C LEU A 30 -12.18 -17.68 -8.51
N ALA A 31 -11.64 -16.50 -8.21
CA ALA A 31 -12.46 -15.31 -7.97
C ALA A 31 -13.24 -14.88 -9.23
N THR A 32 -12.64 -15.02 -10.42
CA THR A 32 -13.30 -14.71 -11.70
C THR A 32 -14.41 -15.71 -12.05
N ASN A 33 -14.21 -17.01 -11.78
CA ASN A 33 -15.16 -18.05 -12.20
C ASN A 33 -16.13 -18.51 -11.10
N TYR A 34 -15.78 -18.31 -9.83
CA TYR A 34 -16.50 -18.81 -8.64
C TYR A 34 -16.67 -17.71 -7.58
N ALA A 35 -16.98 -16.49 -8.06
CA ALA A 35 -17.02 -15.27 -7.25
C ALA A 35 -17.85 -15.39 -5.97
N SER A 36 -18.99 -16.11 -5.99
CA SER A 36 -19.88 -16.27 -4.83
C SER A 36 -19.25 -17.08 -3.69
N GLN A 37 -18.49 -18.13 -4.00
CA GLN A 37 -17.87 -19.02 -3.02
C GLN A 37 -16.58 -18.41 -2.44
N VAL A 38 -15.81 -17.71 -3.27
CA VAL A 38 -14.62 -16.99 -2.83
C VAL A 38 -14.98 -15.76 -1.99
N LYS A 39 -16.09 -15.07 -2.30
CA LYS A 39 -16.57 -13.91 -1.52
C LYS A 39 -16.93 -14.28 -0.08
N ILE A 40 -17.41 -15.50 0.18
CA ILE A 40 -17.65 -16.00 1.54
C ILE A 40 -16.33 -16.12 2.30
N ILE A 41 -15.31 -16.75 1.72
CA ILE A 41 -13.98 -16.92 2.34
C ILE A 41 -13.28 -15.56 2.55
N LEU A 42 -13.42 -14.63 1.59
CA LEU A 42 -12.87 -13.28 1.69
C LEU A 42 -13.63 -12.41 2.71
N SER A 43 -14.95 -12.56 2.84
CA SER A 43 -15.74 -11.85 3.84
C SER A 43 -15.41 -12.29 5.27
N GLN A 44 -15.04 -13.56 5.46
CA GLN A 44 -14.46 -14.07 6.71
C GLN A 44 -13.07 -13.48 6.97
N LEU A 45 -12.39 -13.00 5.93
CA LEU A 45 -11.11 -12.31 6.05
C LEU A 45 -11.29 -10.83 6.46
N HIS A 46 -12.38 -10.19 6.06
CA HIS A 46 -12.74 -8.84 6.49
C HIS A 46 -13.21 -8.76 7.95
N SER A 47 -13.61 -9.89 8.57
CA SER A 47 -13.93 -9.94 10.00
C SER A 47 -12.72 -10.06 10.92
N PHE A 48 -11.51 -10.16 10.38
CA PHE A 48 -10.31 -10.14 11.21
C PHE A 48 -10.03 -8.70 11.64
N ASP A 49 -10.37 -8.41 12.89
CA ASP A 49 -9.94 -7.20 13.57
C ASP A 49 -8.43 -7.02 13.41
N ASN A 50 -8.02 -5.89 12.83
CA ASN A 50 -6.64 -5.61 12.44
C ASN A 50 -5.67 -5.60 13.64
N ALA A 51 -6.20 -5.47 14.85
CA ALA A 51 -5.43 -5.59 16.09
C ALA A 51 -5.11 -7.05 16.48
N ASN A 52 -5.99 -8.00 16.15
CA ASN A 52 -5.89 -9.38 16.65
C ASN A 52 -5.06 -10.30 15.75
N TYR A 53 -4.91 -9.97 14.45
CA TYR A 53 -4.21 -10.82 13.48
C TYR A 53 -3.25 -10.04 12.57
N PRO A 54 -2.22 -9.36 13.12
CA PRO A 54 -1.33 -8.47 12.36
C PRO A 54 -0.61 -9.15 11.20
N MET A 55 -0.26 -10.44 11.33
CA MET A 55 0.38 -11.20 10.25
C MET A 55 -0.57 -11.48 9.08
N LEU A 56 -1.85 -11.69 9.35
CA LEU A 56 -2.83 -11.94 8.29
C LEU A 56 -3.11 -10.64 7.53
N THR A 57 -3.29 -9.53 8.26
CA THR A 57 -3.41 -8.20 7.68
C THR A 57 -2.19 -7.84 6.84
N ALA A 58 -0.97 -8.07 7.34
CA ALA A 58 0.26 -7.85 6.59
C ALA A 58 0.32 -8.63 5.26
N ARG A 59 -0.12 -9.90 5.26
CA ARG A 59 -0.16 -10.71 4.03
C ARG A 59 -1.19 -10.22 3.02
N SER A 60 -2.35 -9.78 3.49
CA SER A 60 -3.38 -9.16 2.64
C SER A 60 -2.87 -7.86 2.02
N LEU A 61 -2.19 -7.02 2.81
CA LEU A 61 -1.55 -5.79 2.33
C LEU A 61 -0.48 -6.08 1.27
N LYS A 62 0.37 -7.08 1.52
CA LYS A 62 1.36 -7.52 0.53
C LYS A 62 0.72 -7.99 -0.77
N PHE A 63 -0.38 -8.74 -0.66
CA PHE A 63 -1.13 -9.21 -1.83
C PHE A 63 -1.68 -8.03 -2.64
N LEU A 64 -2.29 -7.04 -1.97
CA LEU A 64 -2.76 -5.81 -2.62
C LEU A 64 -1.61 -5.07 -3.32
N ALA A 65 -0.47 -4.91 -2.65
CA ALA A 65 0.72 -4.25 -3.20
C ALA A 65 1.26 -4.95 -4.45
N MET A 66 1.20 -6.30 -4.50
CA MET A 66 1.65 -7.12 -5.63
C MET A 66 0.81 -6.92 -6.90
N PHE A 67 -0.49 -6.64 -6.76
CA PHE A 67 -1.41 -6.44 -7.88
C PHE A 67 -1.81 -4.97 -8.06
N SER A 68 -1.05 -4.05 -7.49
CA SER A 68 -1.26 -2.59 -7.59
C SER A 68 -1.52 -2.11 -9.02
N ALA A 69 -0.80 -2.64 -10.01
CA ALA A 69 -1.00 -2.32 -11.42
C ALA A 69 -2.39 -2.71 -11.98
N ASN A 70 -3.05 -3.72 -11.40
CA ASN A 70 -4.40 -4.15 -11.79
C ASN A 70 -5.52 -3.46 -11.00
N ILE A 71 -5.20 -2.63 -10.00
CA ILE A 71 -6.20 -1.93 -9.19
C ILE A 71 -6.74 -0.73 -9.96
N GLN A 72 -8.06 -0.67 -10.11
CA GLN A 72 -8.74 0.44 -10.77
C GLN A 72 -8.61 1.72 -9.94
N LYS A 73 -8.45 2.87 -10.60
CA LYS A 73 -8.31 4.18 -9.95
C LYS A 73 -9.32 4.47 -8.83
N PRO A 74 -10.64 4.28 -8.98
CA PRO A 74 -11.61 4.56 -7.91
C PRO A 74 -11.38 3.68 -6.67
N VAL A 75 -11.09 2.39 -6.86
CA VAL A 75 -10.80 1.46 -5.78
C VAL A 75 -9.49 1.85 -5.08
N GLY A 76 -8.48 2.30 -5.83
CA GLY A 76 -7.22 2.79 -5.26
C GLY A 76 -7.41 3.99 -4.32
N ILE A 77 -8.27 4.95 -4.67
CA ILE A 77 -8.58 6.12 -3.84
C ILE A 77 -9.23 5.69 -2.50
N GLU A 78 -10.15 4.72 -2.54
CA GLU A 78 -10.74 4.16 -1.32
C GLU A 78 -9.70 3.42 -0.47
N LEU A 79 -8.81 2.65 -1.12
CA LEU A 79 -7.74 1.93 -0.44
C LEU A 79 -6.76 2.88 0.28
N PHE A 80 -6.44 4.05 -0.28
CA PHE A 80 -5.56 5.00 0.41
C PHE A 80 -6.12 5.44 1.77
N LYS A 81 -7.44 5.61 1.90
CA LYS A 81 -8.07 5.94 3.18
C LYS A 81 -7.92 4.82 4.20
N GLU A 82 -8.13 3.57 3.77
CA GLU A 82 -7.98 2.41 4.65
C GLU A 82 -6.51 2.17 5.02
N LEU A 83 -5.59 2.34 4.07
CA LEU A 83 -4.14 2.26 4.31
C LEU A 83 -3.67 3.34 5.29
N ALA A 84 -4.18 4.58 5.16
CA ALA A 84 -3.88 5.65 6.09
C ALA A 84 -4.32 5.31 7.51
N ARG A 85 -5.45 4.63 7.68
CA ARG A 85 -5.91 4.10 8.99
C ARG A 85 -4.97 3.00 9.52
N LEU A 86 -4.53 2.10 8.65
CA LEU A 86 -3.62 1.00 9.02
C LEU A 86 -2.20 1.45 9.39
N LEU A 87 -1.78 2.65 8.96
CA LEU A 87 -0.53 3.26 9.42
C LEU A 87 -0.52 3.58 10.92
N GLN A 88 -1.69 3.77 11.52
CA GLN A 88 -1.83 4.03 12.96
C GLN A 88 -1.80 2.75 13.81
N ALA A 89 -1.58 1.58 13.20
CA ALA A 89 -1.50 0.33 13.92
C ALA A 89 -0.24 0.27 14.81
N GLU A 90 -0.42 -0.16 16.06
CA GLU A 90 0.69 -0.39 17.01
C GLU A 90 1.65 -1.49 16.55
N SER A 91 1.20 -2.38 15.67
CA SER A 91 2.04 -3.44 15.12
C SER A 91 3.01 -2.89 14.07
N ASN A 92 4.30 -2.96 14.37
CA ASN A 92 5.39 -2.59 13.47
C ASN A 92 5.31 -3.28 12.10
N VAL A 93 4.81 -4.51 12.06
CA VAL A 93 4.61 -5.23 10.81
C VAL A 93 3.50 -4.58 9.98
N VAL A 94 2.32 -4.31 10.57
CA VAL A 94 1.14 -3.85 9.82
C VAL A 94 1.38 -2.48 9.17
N HIS A 95 1.87 -1.49 9.92
CA HIS A 95 2.10 -0.16 9.35
C HIS A 95 3.24 -0.17 8.31
N SER A 96 4.24 -1.05 8.45
CA SER A 96 5.29 -1.21 7.43
C SER A 96 4.74 -1.72 6.10
N TYR A 97 3.89 -2.75 6.14
CA TYR A 97 3.24 -3.27 4.94
C TYR A 97 2.22 -2.30 4.37
N ALA A 98 1.54 -1.51 5.22
CA ALA A 98 0.65 -0.44 4.77
C ALA A 98 1.43 0.64 4.01
N ALA A 99 2.55 1.12 4.57
CA ALA A 99 3.45 2.07 3.92
C ALA A 99 3.99 1.53 2.58
N SER A 100 4.40 0.26 2.53
CA SER A 100 4.85 -0.36 1.29
C SER A 100 3.73 -0.52 0.25
N CYS A 101 2.49 -0.77 0.68
CA CYS A 101 1.34 -0.81 -0.22
C CYS A 101 1.05 0.55 -0.84
N ILE A 102 1.11 1.63 -0.04
CA ILE A 102 0.97 3.02 -0.50
C ILE A 102 2.05 3.31 -1.55
N GLU A 103 3.33 3.02 -1.25
CA GLU A 103 4.44 3.17 -2.20
C GLU A 103 4.14 2.47 -3.54
N LYS A 104 3.73 1.19 -3.50
CA LYS A 104 3.47 0.43 -4.73
C LYS A 104 2.31 0.99 -5.54
N LEU A 105 1.27 1.50 -4.89
CA LEU A 105 0.16 2.16 -5.56
C LEU A 105 0.60 3.46 -6.24
N LEU A 106 1.36 4.32 -5.55
CA LEU A 106 1.86 5.59 -6.10
C LEU A 106 2.81 5.39 -7.29
N LEU A 107 3.54 4.27 -7.32
CA LEU A 107 4.44 3.89 -8.40
C LEU A 107 3.75 3.41 -9.68
N VAL A 108 2.44 3.12 -9.64
CA VAL A 108 1.71 2.64 -10.82
C VAL A 108 1.59 3.76 -11.84
N LYS A 109 2.08 3.47 -13.06
CA LYS A 109 1.94 4.33 -14.23
C LYS A 109 0.98 3.71 -15.23
N GLU A 110 0.19 4.55 -15.89
CA GLU A 110 -0.67 4.16 -17.00
C GLU A 110 0.16 3.96 -18.28
N GLU A 111 -0.45 3.42 -19.34
CA GLU A 111 0.20 3.20 -20.65
C GLU A 111 0.77 4.50 -21.27
N ASP A 112 0.20 5.65 -20.92
CA ASP A 112 0.66 7.00 -21.31
C ASP A 112 1.89 7.48 -20.51
N GLY A 113 2.47 6.63 -19.65
CA GLY A 113 3.63 6.96 -18.80
C GLY A 113 3.33 7.90 -17.63
N LYS A 114 2.10 8.43 -17.54
CA LYS A 114 1.60 9.25 -16.43
C LYS A 114 1.29 8.40 -15.20
N SER A 115 1.56 8.94 -14.02
CA SER A 115 1.18 8.30 -12.75
C SER A 115 -0.34 8.16 -12.64
N ARG A 116 -0.82 6.98 -12.22
CA ARG A 116 -2.26 6.70 -12.07
C ARG A 116 -2.89 7.55 -10.96
N HIS A 117 -2.15 7.72 -9.87
CA HIS A 117 -2.54 8.49 -8.70
C HIS A 117 -1.74 9.79 -8.65
N VAL A 118 -2.45 10.91 -8.55
CA VAL A 118 -1.88 12.24 -8.38
C VAL A 118 -2.14 12.76 -6.97
N ALA A 119 -1.48 13.86 -6.57
CA ALA A 119 -1.65 14.53 -5.28
C ALA A 119 -3.13 14.71 -4.85
N ARG A 120 -4.00 15.05 -5.82
CA ARG A 120 -5.44 15.26 -5.58
C ARG A 120 -6.21 13.99 -5.21
N ASP A 121 -5.67 12.82 -5.55
CA ASP A 121 -6.31 11.52 -5.30
C ASP A 121 -5.96 10.98 -3.89
N ILE A 122 -5.05 11.63 -3.16
CA ILE A 122 -4.56 11.21 -1.85
C ILE A 122 -4.72 12.32 -0.81
N ASP A 123 -4.96 11.94 0.44
CA ASP A 123 -4.89 12.87 1.57
C ASP A 123 -3.44 12.92 2.07
N GLU A 124 -2.62 13.72 1.40
CA GLU A 124 -1.18 13.83 1.67
C GLU A 124 -0.88 14.19 3.12
N VAL A 125 -1.65 15.14 3.67
CA VAL A 125 -1.45 15.63 5.03
C VAL A 125 -1.74 14.53 6.05
N LEU A 126 -2.83 13.78 5.86
CA LEU A 126 -3.18 12.66 6.72
C LEU A 126 -2.14 11.53 6.66
N ILE A 127 -1.74 11.15 5.44
CA ILE A 127 -0.76 10.07 5.24
C ILE A 127 0.59 10.45 5.84
N MET A 128 1.09 11.66 5.56
CA MET A 128 2.36 12.14 6.10
C MET A 128 2.34 12.20 7.63
N ARG A 129 1.26 12.72 8.24
CA ARG A 129 1.10 12.73 9.70
C ARG A 129 1.21 11.32 10.27
N ASN A 130 0.44 10.38 9.72
CA ASN A 130 0.42 9.00 10.21
C ASN A 130 1.76 8.28 10.00
N LEU A 131 2.49 8.56 8.92
CA LEU A 131 3.84 8.03 8.69
C LEU A 131 4.83 8.56 9.74
N PHE A 132 4.80 9.86 10.04
CA PHE A 132 5.66 10.42 11.09
C PHE A 132 5.30 9.91 12.48
N ASP A 133 4.01 9.68 12.76
CA ASP A 133 3.59 9.07 14.02
C ASP A 133 4.03 7.60 14.12
N ALA A 134 4.03 6.86 13.00
CA ALA A 134 4.54 5.49 12.96
C ALA A 134 6.04 5.42 13.29
N LEU A 135 6.86 6.40 12.87
CA LEU A 135 8.29 6.48 13.23
C LEU A 135 8.53 6.77 14.72
N LYS A 136 7.53 7.26 15.46
CA LYS A 136 7.64 7.49 16.91
C LYS A 136 7.38 6.21 17.72
N LEU A 137 6.94 5.13 17.08
CA LEU A 137 6.67 3.86 17.76
C LEU A 137 7.97 3.14 18.11
N VAL A 138 7.95 2.43 19.24
CA VAL A 138 9.10 1.67 19.75
C VAL A 138 9.54 0.63 18.72
N GLU A 139 10.84 0.59 18.45
CA GLU A 139 11.50 -0.21 17.40
C GLU A 139 11.19 0.21 15.94
N SER A 140 10.32 1.20 15.67
CA SER A 140 9.96 1.67 14.31
C SER A 140 10.67 2.96 13.88
N GLU A 141 11.56 3.49 14.73
CA GLU A 141 12.32 4.73 14.49
C GLU A 141 13.15 4.69 13.19
N GLU A 142 13.67 3.51 12.81
CA GLU A 142 14.52 3.30 11.64
C GLU A 142 13.82 2.54 10.50
N ASN A 143 12.48 2.58 10.45
CA ASN A 143 11.71 1.77 9.52
C ASN A 143 11.89 2.19 8.03
N PRO A 144 12.55 1.37 7.18
CA PRO A 144 12.87 1.74 5.81
C PRO A 144 11.65 1.76 4.90
N CYS A 145 10.61 0.97 5.21
CA CYS A 145 9.36 0.99 4.44
C CYS A 145 8.63 2.32 4.63
N VAL A 146 8.58 2.80 5.87
CA VAL A 146 7.97 4.10 6.20
C VAL A 146 8.78 5.25 5.59
N MET A 147 10.11 5.25 5.76
CA MET A 147 10.99 6.28 5.18
C MET A 147 10.89 6.34 3.64
N LYS A 148 10.89 5.19 2.96
CA LYS A 148 10.68 5.15 1.50
C LYS A 148 9.32 5.69 1.11
N CYS A 149 8.27 5.33 1.84
CA CYS A 149 6.92 5.82 1.58
C CYS A 149 6.85 7.36 1.70
N ILE A 150 7.49 7.95 2.71
CA ILE A 150 7.60 9.41 2.86
C ILE A 150 8.22 10.04 1.61
N MET A 151 9.33 9.50 1.11
CA MET A 151 9.97 10.01 -0.12
C MET A 151 9.03 9.99 -1.32
N TRP A 152 8.26 8.91 -1.49
CA TRP A 152 7.32 8.78 -2.61
C TRP A 152 6.13 9.73 -2.48
N VAL A 153 5.58 9.90 -1.28
CA VAL A 153 4.47 10.85 -1.05
C VAL A 153 4.93 12.28 -1.33
N LEU A 154 6.12 12.66 -0.86
CA LEU A 154 6.71 13.97 -1.17
C LEU A 154 6.93 14.16 -2.68
N SER A 155 7.44 13.14 -3.37
CA SER A 155 7.63 13.22 -4.82
C SER A 155 6.30 13.42 -5.58
N VAL A 156 5.21 12.80 -5.12
CA VAL A 156 3.87 12.99 -5.73
C VAL A 156 3.32 14.39 -5.45
N ALA A 157 3.57 14.94 -4.26
CA ALA A 157 3.19 16.30 -3.90
C ALA A 157 3.94 17.34 -4.75
N GLU A 158 5.25 17.19 -4.94
CA GLU A 158 6.08 18.08 -5.75
C GLU A 158 5.66 18.10 -7.23
N MET A 159 5.34 16.93 -7.81
CA MET A 159 4.88 16.82 -9.20
C MET A 159 3.53 17.50 -9.45
N SER A 160 2.80 17.87 -8.40
CA SER A 160 1.55 18.64 -8.50
C SER A 160 1.76 20.17 -8.42
N GLY A 161 2.91 20.62 -7.92
CA GLY A 161 3.25 22.04 -7.79
C GLY A 161 3.61 22.71 -9.12
N ASP A 162 4.14 21.93 -10.08
CA ASP A 162 4.54 22.44 -11.39
C ASP A 162 3.35 22.81 -12.30
N ASP A 163 2.14 22.29 -12.01
CA ASP A 163 0.91 22.63 -12.73
C ASP A 163 0.34 24.02 -12.34
N GLU A 164 0.77 24.61 -11.22
CA GLU A 164 0.31 25.92 -10.75
C GLU A 164 1.18 27.09 -11.26
N VAL A 165 2.45 26.85 -11.61
CA VAL A 165 3.40 27.91 -12.02
C VAL A 165 3.07 28.49 -13.42
N CYS A 166 2.31 27.76 -14.25
CA CYS A 166 1.91 28.21 -15.59
C CYS A 166 0.64 29.09 -15.63
N LYS A 167 0.06 29.49 -14.49
CA LYS A 167 -1.17 30.32 -14.43
C LYS A 167 -0.98 31.73 -13.87
N LEU A 168 0.20 32.33 -14.00
CA LEU A 168 0.34 33.76 -13.77
C LEU A 168 -0.16 34.54 -15.01
N PRO A 169 -1.17 35.42 -14.88
CA PRO A 169 -1.60 36.28 -15.97
C PRO A 169 -0.46 37.23 -16.32
N LYS A 170 -0.01 37.20 -17.58
CA LYS A 170 0.80 38.27 -18.16
C LYS A 170 -0.08 39.53 -18.20
N ASN A 171 0.17 40.47 -17.29
CA ASN A 171 -0.23 41.86 -17.45
C ASN A 171 0.79 42.57 -18.34
#